data_AF-A0A150UQ87-F1
#
_entry.id   AF-A0A150UQ87-F1
#
_cell.length_a   1.000
_cell.length_b   1.000
_cell.length_c   1.000
_cell.angle_alpha   90.00
_cell.angle_beta   90.00
_cell.angle_gamma   90.00
#
_symmetry.space_group_name_H-M   'P 1'
#
loop_
_entity.id
_entity.type
_entity.pdbx_description
1 polymer ?
#
loop_
_entity_poly.entity_id
_entity_poly.type
_entity_poly.pdbx_seq_one_letter_code
_entity_poly.pdbx_strand_id
1 'polypeptide(L)' 'MKWPAQSPDLNPIENIWSLLKHRIGLHFPRDREAVIRAARLEWSRLTVSDTSRACQSMRQRCQAVIDTQGGHTRW' A
#
# COMPACT_ATOMS: atom_id res chain seq x y z
N MET A 1 -19.00 5.37 -6.30
CA MET A 1 -18.70 4.44 -5.20
C MET A 1 -18.62 5.26 -3.92
N LYS A 2 -19.35 4.91 -2.85
CA LYS A 2 -19.15 5.54 -1.54
C LYS A 2 -18.04 4.77 -0.82
N TRP A 3 -17.11 5.49 -0.20
CA TRP A 3 -16.04 4.88 0.59
C TRP A 3 -16.62 4.39 1.93
N PRO A 4 -16.53 3.09 2.25
CA PRO A 4 -16.97 2.59 3.55
C PRO A 4 -16.01 3.04 4.65
N ALA A 5 -16.57 3.37 5.83
CA ALA A 5 -15.76 3.69 7.00
C ALA A 5 -14.94 2.47 7.44
N GLN A 6 -13.74 2.71 8.01
CA GLN A 6 -12.87 1.67 8.56
C GLN A 6 -12.45 0.55 7.58
N SER A 7 -12.38 0.85 6.28
CA SER A 7 -11.90 -0.10 5.24
C SER A 7 -10.54 0.30 4.66
N PRO A 8 -9.44 0.22 5.43
CA PRO A 8 -8.10 0.44 4.90
C PRO A 8 -7.70 -0.64 3.88
N ASP A 9 -8.27 -1.84 4.00
CA ASP A 9 -8.11 -2.96 3.07
C ASP A 9 -8.52 -2.58 1.64
N LEU A 10 -9.53 -1.72 1.50
CA LEU A 10 -9.97 -1.19 0.22
C LEU A 10 -9.13 -0.03 -0.31
N ASN A 11 -8.10 0.44 0.40
CA ASN A 11 -7.21 1.50 -0.06
C ASN A 11 -5.98 0.97 -0.79
N PRO A 12 -5.88 1.15 -2.13
CA PRO A 12 -4.72 0.67 -2.90
C PRO A 12 -3.39 1.26 -2.41
N ILE A 13 -3.42 2.43 -1.78
CA ILE A 13 -2.19 3.09 -1.30
C ILE A 13 -1.50 2.30 -0.18
N GLU A 14 -2.22 1.46 0.57
CA GLU A 14 -1.61 0.63 1.63
C GLU A 14 -0.57 -0.34 1.06
N ASN A 15 -0.80 -0.85 -0.16
CA ASN A 15 0.19 -1.68 -0.85
C ASN A 15 1.45 -0.88 -1.22
N ILE A 16 1.27 0.38 -1.64
CA ILE A 16 2.38 1.28 -1.94
C ILE A 16 3.17 1.60 -0.67
N TRP A 17 2.48 1.84 0.45
CA TRP A 17 3.14 2.05 1.74
C TRP A 17 3.93 0.83 2.20
N SER A 18 3.38 -0.38 2.03
CA SER A 18 4.08 -1.62 2.32
C SER A 18 5.35 -1.78 1.48
N LEU A 19 5.24 -1.55 0.16
CA LEU A 19 6.38 -1.58 -0.76
C LEU A 19 7.46 -0.55 -0.39
N LEU A 20 7.05 0.69 -0.10
CA LEU A 20 7.97 1.75 0.30
C LEU A 20 8.68 1.42 1.62
N LYS A 21 7.95 0.95 2.63
CA LYS A 21 8.55 0.53 3.91
C LYS A 21 9.60 -0.56 3.69
N HIS A 22 9.30 -1.55 2.84
CA HIS A 22 10.26 -2.59 2.51
C HIS A 22 11.51 -2.00 1.83
N ARG A 23 11.35 -1.20 0.77
CA ARG A 23 12.49 -0.60 0.05
C ARG A 23 13.32 0.33 0.93
N ILE A 24 12.69 1.17 1.76
CA ILE A 24 13.37 2.04 2.73
C ILE A 24 14.18 1.20 3.74
N GLY A 25 13.62 0.09 4.23
CA GLY A 25 14.29 -0.81 5.17
C GLY A 25 15.60 -1.39 4.63
N LEU A 26 15.69 -1.62 3.31
CA LEU A 26 16.91 -2.11 2.64
C LEU A 26 18.07 -1.09 2.65
N HIS A 27 17.79 0.19 2.92
CA HIS A 27 18.83 1.21 3.12
C HIS A 27 19.44 1.20 4.52
N PHE A 28 18.90 0.38 5.44
CA PHE A 28 19.32 0.31 6.85
C PHE A 28 19.51 1.69 7.53
N PRO A 29 18.55 2.63 7.40
CA PRO A 29 18.71 3.97 7.96
C PRO A 29 18.83 3.94 9.48
N ARG A 30 19.73 4.75 10.04
CA ARG A 30 20.05 4.78 11.48
C ARG A 30 19.49 5.99 12.22
N ASP A 31 19.01 6.98 11.49
CA ASP A 31 18.43 8.21 12.03
C ASP A 31 17.26 8.70 11.18
N ARG A 32 16.54 9.70 11.70
CA ARG A 32 15.37 10.29 11.05
C ARG A 32 15.68 10.87 9.66
N GLU A 33 16.84 11.50 9.51
CA GLU A 33 17.19 12.16 8.24
C GLU A 33 17.55 11.12 7.17
N ALA A 34 18.19 10.02 7.55
CA ALA A 34 18.44 8.87 6.69
C ALA A 34 17.12 8.23 6.22
N VAL A 35 16.14 8.08 7.12
CA VAL A 35 14.80 7.60 6.75
C VAL A 35 14.14 8.56 5.74
N ILE A 36 14.17 9.87 5.98
CA ILE A 36 13.57 10.86 5.08
C ILE A 36 14.23 10.85 3.70
N ARG A 37 15.57 10.77 3.64
CA ARG A 37 16.31 10.69 2.36
C ARG A 37 15.97 9.41 1.59
N ALA A 38 15.99 8.26 2.27
CA ALA A 38 15.63 6.99 1.65
C ALA A 38 14.17 6.98 1.17
N ALA A 39 13.24 7.54 1.95
CA ALA A 39 11.83 7.66 1.57
C ALA A 39 11.63 8.50 0.31
N ARG A 40 12.28 9.67 0.21
CA ARG A 40 12.22 10.52 -0.99
C ARG A 40 12.82 9.83 -2.21
N LEU A 41 13.95 9.16 -2.04
CA LEU A 41 14.61 8.41 -3.10
C LEU A 41 13.70 7.29 -3.62
N GLU A 42 13.21 6.42 -2.74
CA GLU A 42 12.38 5.28 -3.14
C GLU A 42 11.01 5.72 -3.68
N TRP A 43 10.44 6.82 -3.17
CA TRP A 43 9.25 7.43 -3.76
C TRP A 43 9.48 7.84 -5.21
N SER A 44 10.60 8.50 -5.51
CA SER A 44 10.94 8.91 -6.88
C SER A 44 11.21 7.74 -7.83
N ARG A 45 11.51 6.55 -7.29
CA ARG A 45 11.76 5.31 -8.04
C ARG A 45 10.51 4.46 -8.26
N LEU A 46 9.36 4.85 -7.72
CA LEU A 46 8.11 4.15 -7.98
C LEU A 46 7.78 4.23 -9.47
N THR A 47 7.50 3.07 -10.05
CA THR A 47 7.14 2.96 -11.46
C THR A 47 5.62 2.89 -11.63
N VAL A 48 5.13 3.20 -12.84
CA VAL A 48 3.72 2.97 -13.19
C VAL A 48 3.31 1.50 -12.99
N SER A 49 4.25 0.57 -13.16
CA SER A 49 4.02 -0.87 -12.93
C SER A 49 3.77 -1.17 -11.45
N ASP A 50 4.52 -0.54 -10.54
CA ASP A 50 4.32 -0.67 -9.09
C ASP A 50 2.91 -0.17 -8.70
N THR A 51 2.50 0.99 -9.22
CA THR A 51 1.17 1.57 -8.96
C THR A 51 0.05 0.73 -9.57
N SER A 52 0.25 0.23 -10.79
CA SER A 52 -0.72 -0.64 -11.46
C SER A 52 -0.93 -1.94 -10.69
N ARG A 53 0.15 -2.56 -10.19
CA ARG A 53 0.08 -3.78 -9.38
C ARG A 53 -0.67 -3.55 -8.07
N ALA A 54 -0.46 -2.41 -7.41
CA ALA A 54 -1.20 -2.06 -6.20
C ALA A 54 -2.72 -2.00 -6.44
N CYS A 55 -3.15 -1.50 -7.61
CA CYS A 55 -4.55 -1.42 -7.99
C CYS A 55 -5.13 -2.74 -8.52
N GLN A 56 -4.33 -3.64 -9.10
CA GLN A 56 -4.81 -4.88 -9.74
C GLN A 56 -5.60 -5.78 -8.77
N SER A 57 -5.23 -5.82 -7.48
CA SER A 57 -5.93 -6.64 -6.48
C SER A 57 -7.28 -6.07 -6.05
N MET A 58 -7.62 -4.81 -6.40
CA MET A 58 -8.82 -4.13 -5.88
C MET A 58 -10.12 -4.85 -6.17
N ARG A 59 -10.27 -5.44 -7.36
CA ARG A 59 -11.48 -6.22 -7.69
C ARG A 59 -11.65 -7.39 -6.72
N GLN A 60 -10.56 -8.10 -6.41
CA GLN A 60 -10.57 -9.26 -5.51
C GLN A 60 -10.82 -8.85 -4.06
N ARG A 61 -10.32 -7.68 -3.64
CA ARG A 61 -10.57 -7.11 -2.30
C ARG A 61 -12.03 -6.72 -2.11
N CYS A 62 -12.59 -5.98 -3.07
CA CYS A 62 -14.01 -5.63 -3.07
C CYS A 62 -14.89 -6.88 -3.03
N GLN A 63 -14.53 -7.92 -3.80
CA GLN A 63 -15.26 -9.19 -3.77
C GLN A 63 -15.15 -9.87 -2.40
N ALA A 64 -13.96 -9.92 -1.81
CA ALA A 64 -13.78 -10.49 -0.47
C ALA A 64 -14.62 -9.77 0.60
N VAL A 65 -14.73 -8.44 0.53
CA VAL A 65 -15.61 -7.66 1.42
C VAL A 65 -17.10 -7.99 1.19
N ILE A 66 -17.51 -8.21 -0.06
CA ILE A 66 -18.88 -8.64 -0.38
C ILE A 66 -19.14 -10.03 0.20
N ASP A 67 -18.20 -10.96 0.01
CA ASP A 67 -18.32 -12.35 0.47
C ASP A 67 -18.36 -12.43 2.01
N THR A 68 -17.67 -11.52 2.71
CA THR A 68 -17.71 -11.40 4.19
C THR A 68 -18.84 -10.49 4.70
N GLN A 69 -19.75 -10.03 3.83
CA GLN A 69 -20.85 -9.13 4.18
C GLN A 69 -20.40 -7.85 4.92
N GLY A 70 -19.25 -7.30 4.52
CA GLY A 70 -18.66 -6.10 5.14
C GLY A 70 -17.73 -6.40 6.33
N GLY A 71 -17.51 -7.67 6.67
CA GLY A 71 -16.54 -8.08 7.69
C GLY A 71 -15.08 -8.00 7.21
N HIS A 72 -14.14 -8.15 8.16
CA HIS A 72 -12.71 -8.09 7.88
C HIS A 72 -12.24 -9.12 6.84
N THR A 73 -11.34 -8.69 5.96
CA THR A 73 -10.71 -9.54 4.95
C THR A 73 -9.23 -9.77 5.29
N ARG A 74 -8.57 -10.66 4.54
CA ARG A 74 -7.12 -10.93 4.69
C ARG A 74 -6.20 -9.83 4.15
N TRP A 75 -6.78 -8.77 3.58
CA TRP A 75 -6.09 -7.75 2.80
C TRP A 75 -5.72 -6.52 3.63
#